data_AF-V9KZG3-F1
#
_entry.id   AF-V9KZG3-F1
#
_cell.length_a   1.000
_cell.length_b   1.000
_cell.length_c   1.000
_cell.angle_alpha   90.00
_cell.angle_beta   90.00
_cell.angle_gamma   90.00
#
_symmetry.space_group_name_H-M   'P 1'
#
loop_
_entity.id
_entity.type
_entity.pdbx_description
1 polymer ?
#
loop_
_entity_poly.entity_id
_entity_poly.type
_entity_poly.pdbx_seq_one_letter_code
_entity_poly.pdbx_strand_id
1 'polypeptide(L)'
;MGTSWCWFGAALLSCFAGLESKFLTKVPSFGDIYHVAGILSLPYAEIEEPFEAWYNLSGRVSRIEFYHGQVVTLQHGFVKPAGVAYKISPETTETEINVIKCFQMTGTLNDPVVPQSVFPNMQSFQPIKEEDYEGQHCTVWQNIVYEGKKKNTYTIWITNSSEGSIPIHYEMKGFNTLLGSHYDKYEIDYTDLQRIVDPSIFKLPAGLTCEEFPGPGVEHRMAVNPIQDFVSPEREDQSHHLFQHYKEKFDKDYDPDEHEFRKNIFVHNLRYIHSMNRANLTFKMEINHLADRTVDEVGPMRGRQRRTKPNNGRPFPAENYESVLLPASMDWRLYGAVTPVKDQAVCGSCWSFGTTGAVEGALFLKTGNLISLSQQMLIDCSWGFGNNACDGGEEWRADEWMMKKGG
;
A
#
# COMPACT_ATOMS: atom_id res chain seq x y z
N MET A 1 -40.55 -67.91 -41.80
CA MET A 1 -39.34 -68.33 -42.55
C MET A 1 -38.32 -67.20 -42.45
N GLY A 2 -37.09 -67.53 -42.08
CA GLY A 2 -35.88 -66.66 -42.13
C GLY A 2 -35.74 -65.70 -40.94
N THR A 3 -34.86 -65.93 -39.95
CA THR A 3 -33.37 -65.80 -39.90
C THR A 3 -32.85 -64.36 -40.05
N SER A 4 -32.22 -63.82 -39.00
CA SER A 4 -30.83 -63.28 -38.97
C SER A 4 -30.56 -62.61 -37.60
N TRP A 5 -29.99 -63.31 -36.61
CA TRP A 5 -28.54 -63.38 -36.25
C TRP A 5 -28.07 -62.28 -35.28
N CYS A 6 -27.97 -62.65 -34.00
CA CYS A 6 -27.08 -62.07 -33.00
C CYS A 6 -25.69 -62.70 -33.14
N TRP A 7 -24.59 -61.93 -33.15
CA TRP A 7 -23.29 -62.40 -32.67
C TRP A 7 -22.43 -61.24 -32.11
N PHE A 8 -22.07 -61.40 -30.84
CA PHE A 8 -20.81 -61.09 -30.13
C PHE A 8 -20.06 -59.76 -30.31
N GLY A 9 -19.89 -59.06 -29.18
CA GLY A 9 -18.77 -58.16 -28.93
C GLY A 9 -18.23 -58.38 -27.52
N ALA A 10 -17.05 -58.99 -27.40
CA ALA A 10 -16.31 -59.12 -26.15
C ALA A 10 -15.63 -57.78 -25.82
N ALA A 11 -15.95 -57.20 -24.67
CA ALA A 11 -15.26 -56.02 -24.16
C ALA A 11 -14.15 -56.45 -23.19
N LEU A 12 -12.90 -56.26 -23.62
CA LEU A 12 -11.69 -56.35 -22.81
C LEU A 12 -11.72 -55.26 -21.73
N LEU A 13 -11.90 -55.66 -20.47
CA LEU A 13 -11.63 -54.83 -19.30
C LEU A 13 -10.12 -54.56 -19.20
N SER A 14 -9.68 -53.42 -19.72
CA SER A 14 -8.36 -52.87 -19.46
C SER A 14 -8.39 -52.19 -18.09
N CYS A 15 -7.79 -52.83 -17.09
CA CYS A 15 -7.49 -52.19 -15.81
C CYS A 15 -6.42 -51.11 -16.04
N PHE A 16 -6.84 -49.85 -16.17
CA PHE A 16 -5.95 -48.73 -15.87
C PHE A 16 -5.85 -48.62 -14.35
N ALA A 17 -4.82 -49.24 -13.78
CA ALA A 17 -4.34 -48.86 -12.47
C ALA A 17 -3.77 -47.44 -12.62
N GLY A 18 -4.58 -46.44 -12.29
CA GLY A 18 -4.08 -45.09 -12.08
C GLY A 18 -3.04 -45.14 -10.97
N LEU A 19 -1.80 -44.76 -11.27
CA LEU A 19 -0.85 -44.36 -10.24
C LEU A 19 -1.46 -43.13 -9.54
N GLU A 20 -2.13 -43.35 -8.42
CA GLU A 20 -2.34 -42.30 -7.44
C GLU A 20 -0.95 -41.88 -6.95
N SER A 21 -0.49 -40.71 -7.40
CA SER A 21 0.62 -40.01 -6.77
C SER A 21 0.28 -39.82 -5.29
N LYS A 22 0.89 -40.62 -4.42
CA LYS A 22 0.80 -40.43 -2.97
C LYS A 22 1.63 -39.21 -2.61
N PHE A 23 1.03 -38.03 -2.73
CA PHE A 23 1.60 -36.82 -2.15
C PHE A 23 1.86 -37.06 -0.66
N LEU A 24 3.02 -36.59 -0.16
CA LEU A 24 3.36 -36.64 1.26
C LEU A 24 2.23 -36.03 2.09
N THR A 25 1.63 -36.83 2.96
CA THR A 25 0.45 -36.46 3.78
C THR A 25 0.77 -35.63 5.01
N LYS A 26 2.05 -35.37 5.30
CA LYS A 26 2.47 -34.60 6.48
C LYS A 26 2.46 -33.11 6.14
N VAL A 27 1.62 -32.35 6.83
CA VAL A 27 1.58 -30.88 6.74
C VAL A 27 2.98 -30.31 7.01
N PRO A 28 3.55 -29.48 6.12
CA PRO A 28 4.87 -28.88 6.29
C PRO A 28 4.92 -28.04 7.57
N SER A 29 6.08 -28.07 8.23
CA SER A 29 6.37 -27.20 9.37
C SER A 29 7.66 -26.45 9.09
N PHE A 30 7.62 -25.14 9.31
CA PHE A 30 8.76 -24.26 9.17
C PHE A 30 9.43 -23.98 10.51
N GLY A 31 9.33 -24.88 11.49
CA GLY A 31 10.01 -24.77 12.78
C GLY A 31 9.54 -23.62 13.69
N ASP A 32 9.88 -23.74 14.97
CA ASP A 32 9.48 -22.77 16.02
C ASP A 32 10.57 -21.73 16.31
N ILE A 33 11.76 -21.91 15.75
CA ILE A 33 12.91 -21.01 15.84
C ILE A 33 13.55 -20.92 14.46
N TYR A 34 13.63 -19.72 13.91
CA TYR A 34 14.26 -19.51 12.62
C TYR A 34 14.73 -18.07 12.40
N HIS A 35 15.67 -17.95 11.48
CA HIS A 35 16.04 -16.73 10.77
C HIS A 35 15.76 -16.95 9.29
N VAL A 36 15.18 -15.98 8.59
CA VAL A 36 14.91 -16.06 7.15
C VAL A 36 14.96 -14.67 6.52
N ALA A 37 15.50 -14.59 5.31
CA ALA A 37 15.47 -13.39 4.49
C ALA A 37 14.43 -13.53 3.37
N GLY A 38 14.03 -12.44 2.75
CA GLY A 38 13.15 -12.51 1.60
C GLY A 38 12.81 -11.16 0.99
N ILE A 39 12.00 -11.22 -0.06
CA ILE A 39 11.47 -10.03 -0.76
C ILE A 39 9.95 -10.16 -0.79
N LEU A 40 9.26 -9.16 -0.24
CA LEU A 40 7.82 -8.98 -0.39
C LEU A 40 7.57 -8.11 -1.63
N SER A 41 6.89 -8.65 -2.63
CA SER A 41 6.63 -7.97 -3.89
C SER A 41 5.14 -7.65 -4.03
N LEU A 42 4.83 -6.41 -4.42
CA LEU A 42 3.50 -5.98 -4.85
C LEU A 42 3.62 -5.48 -6.30
N PRO A 43 3.56 -6.38 -7.30
CA PRO A 43 3.90 -6.05 -8.69
C PRO A 43 3.09 -4.89 -9.28
N TYR A 44 1.80 -4.78 -8.94
CA TYR A 44 0.95 -3.68 -9.42
C TYR A 44 1.34 -2.32 -8.87
N ALA A 45 1.95 -2.30 -7.69
CA ALA A 45 2.42 -1.10 -7.05
C ALA A 45 3.91 -0.82 -7.32
N GLU A 46 4.58 -1.69 -8.09
CA GLU A 46 6.02 -1.64 -8.34
C GLU A 46 6.85 -1.59 -7.03
N ILE A 47 6.37 -2.30 -6.00
CA ILE A 47 7.05 -2.42 -4.72
C ILE A 47 7.79 -3.74 -4.67
N GLU A 48 9.08 -3.68 -4.35
CA GLU A 48 9.91 -4.79 -3.91
C GLU A 48 10.51 -4.41 -2.56
N GLU A 49 10.06 -5.10 -1.51
CA GLU A 49 10.36 -4.78 -0.13
C GLU A 49 11.19 -5.92 0.49
N PRO A 50 12.53 -5.77 0.56
CA PRO A 50 13.38 -6.76 1.19
C PRO A 50 13.16 -6.76 2.71
N PHE A 51 13.14 -7.96 3.29
CA PHE A 51 13.03 -8.15 4.73
C PHE A 51 13.97 -9.24 5.26
N GLU A 52 14.30 -9.13 6.54
CA GLU A 52 14.91 -10.20 7.33
C GLU A 52 14.06 -10.42 8.59
N ALA A 53 13.81 -11.68 8.93
CA ALA A 53 12.94 -12.05 10.03
C ALA A 53 13.59 -13.07 10.95
N TRP A 54 13.50 -12.81 12.25
CA TRP A 54 13.88 -13.72 13.31
C TRP A 54 12.65 -14.06 14.14
N TYR A 55 12.48 -15.35 14.41
CA TYR A 55 11.33 -15.87 15.11
C TYR A 55 11.76 -16.86 16.18
N ASN A 56 11.16 -16.75 17.37
CA ASN A 56 11.30 -17.73 18.44
C ASN A 56 9.99 -17.85 19.22
N LEU A 57 9.23 -18.89 18.92
CA LEU A 57 7.94 -19.16 19.57
C LEU A 57 8.10 -19.42 21.06
N SER A 58 9.09 -20.23 21.45
CA SER A 58 9.32 -20.59 22.86
C SER A 58 9.69 -19.38 23.73
N GLY A 59 10.47 -18.45 23.17
CA GLY A 59 10.80 -17.16 23.79
C GLY A 59 9.68 -16.13 23.69
N ARG A 60 8.63 -16.41 22.89
CA ARG A 60 7.54 -15.49 22.54
C ARG A 60 8.06 -14.17 21.98
N VAL A 61 9.04 -14.25 21.08
CA VAL A 61 9.67 -13.08 20.45
C VAL A 61 9.79 -13.24 18.94
N SER A 62 9.65 -12.12 18.24
CA SER A 62 10.00 -11.98 16.83
C SER A 62 10.60 -10.62 16.57
N ARG A 63 11.39 -10.55 15.51
CA ARG A 63 11.97 -9.33 14.96
C ARG A 63 11.83 -9.39 13.44
N ILE A 64 11.38 -8.32 12.81
CA ILE A 64 11.38 -8.20 11.36
C ILE A 64 12.00 -6.87 11.00
N GLU A 65 13.02 -6.92 10.15
CA GLU A 65 13.69 -5.76 9.57
C GLU A 65 13.27 -5.62 8.11
N PHE A 66 13.03 -4.38 7.68
CA PHE A 66 12.75 -4.02 6.29
C PHE A 66 13.86 -3.10 5.79
N TYR A 67 14.22 -3.23 4.51
CA TYR A 67 15.27 -2.43 3.86
C TYR A 67 16.57 -2.39 4.68
N HIS A 68 17.08 -3.56 5.07
CA HIS A 68 18.34 -3.72 5.81
C HIS A 68 18.41 -2.94 7.14
N GLY A 69 17.37 -3.10 7.97
CA GLY A 69 17.28 -2.47 9.28
C GLY A 69 16.81 -1.02 9.28
N GLN A 70 16.42 -0.48 8.12
CA GLN A 70 15.83 0.84 8.00
C GLN A 70 14.56 0.99 8.84
N VAL A 71 13.72 -0.05 8.83
CA VAL A 71 12.57 -0.18 9.73
C VAL A 71 12.65 -1.52 10.43
N VAL A 72 12.59 -1.49 11.76
CA VAL A 72 12.64 -2.68 12.60
C VAL A 72 11.34 -2.79 13.36
N THR A 73 10.72 -3.96 13.34
CA THR A 73 9.61 -4.30 14.23
C THR A 73 10.03 -5.42 15.18
N LEU A 74 9.56 -5.34 16.42
CA LEU A 74 9.81 -6.35 17.45
C LEU A 74 8.50 -6.67 18.14
N GLN A 75 8.18 -7.95 18.34
CA GLN A 75 7.02 -8.36 19.11
C GLN A 75 7.50 -9.15 20.32
N HIS A 76 7.37 -8.57 21.51
CA HIS A 76 7.73 -9.17 22.79
C HIS A 76 6.48 -9.68 23.49
N GLY A 77 6.03 -10.87 23.11
CA GLY A 77 4.84 -11.50 23.70
C GLY A 77 5.04 -12.01 25.13
N PHE A 78 6.28 -12.10 25.60
CA PHE A 78 6.59 -12.50 26.98
C PHE A 78 6.26 -11.41 28.02
N VAL A 79 6.17 -10.14 27.62
CA VAL A 79 5.89 -9.01 28.50
C VAL A 79 4.44 -9.11 29.00
N LYS A 80 4.22 -8.85 30.30
CA LYS A 80 2.89 -8.93 30.92
C LYS A 80 2.21 -7.55 30.96
N PRO A 81 0.87 -7.47 30.91
CA PRO A 81 -0.08 -8.59 30.87
C PRO A 81 -0.28 -9.21 29.47
N ALA A 82 -0.06 -8.45 28.40
CA ALA A 82 -0.53 -8.80 27.05
C ALA A 82 0.51 -8.57 25.94
N GLY A 83 1.79 -8.52 26.27
CA GLY A 83 2.89 -8.29 25.34
C GLY A 83 3.05 -6.83 24.91
N VAL A 84 4.19 -6.52 24.30
CA VAL A 84 4.52 -5.20 23.76
C VAL A 84 5.13 -5.36 22.38
N ALA A 85 4.68 -4.55 21.42
CA ALA A 85 5.25 -4.45 20.09
C ALA A 85 6.02 -3.13 19.97
N TYR A 86 7.12 -3.14 19.23
CA TYR A 86 7.94 -1.96 18.97
C TYR A 86 8.11 -1.77 17.47
N LYS A 87 8.23 -0.50 17.06
CA LYS A 87 8.67 -0.09 15.73
C LYS A 87 9.81 0.89 15.89
N ILE A 88 10.93 0.64 15.23
CA ILE A 88 12.06 1.56 15.15
C ILE A 88 12.18 2.00 13.69
N SER A 89 12.09 3.30 13.44
CA SER A 89 12.14 3.85 12.08
C SER A 89 12.71 5.27 12.08
N PRO A 90 13.28 5.73 10.95
CA PRO A 90 13.58 7.14 10.77
C PRO A 90 12.30 7.95 10.66
N GLU A 91 12.21 9.01 11.44
CA GLU A 91 11.10 9.95 11.40
C GLU A 91 11.61 11.33 11.03
N THR A 92 10.84 12.02 10.18
CA THR A 92 11.12 13.38 9.73
C THR A 92 9.98 14.27 10.20
N THR A 93 10.33 15.37 10.87
CA THR A 93 9.41 16.41 11.32
C THR A 93 9.77 17.72 10.60
N GLU A 94 9.09 18.82 10.93
CA GLU A 94 9.42 20.14 10.39
C GLU A 94 10.85 20.59 10.75
N THR A 95 11.42 20.06 11.83
CA THR A 95 12.72 20.47 12.39
C THR A 95 13.79 19.39 12.35
N GLU A 96 13.40 18.12 12.22
CA GLU A 96 14.29 16.96 12.29
C GLU A 96 14.16 16.13 11.02
N ILE A 97 15.28 15.65 10.48
CA ILE A 97 15.29 14.84 9.25
C ILE A 97 15.85 13.46 9.58
N ASN A 98 15.07 12.42 9.31
CA ASN A 98 15.44 11.02 9.44
C ASN A 98 16.06 10.64 10.79
N VAL A 99 15.52 11.20 11.88
CA VAL A 99 15.95 10.85 13.24
C VAL A 99 15.35 9.49 13.60
N ILE A 100 16.19 8.56 14.04
CA ILE A 100 15.72 7.24 14.49
C ILE A 100 14.87 7.41 15.74
N LYS A 101 13.60 7.01 15.64
CA LYS A 101 12.68 6.97 16.77
C LYS A 101 12.25 5.53 17.05
N CYS A 102 11.90 5.27 18.31
CA CYS A 102 11.26 4.04 18.72
C CYS A 102 9.86 4.33 19.20
N PHE A 103 8.90 3.59 18.66
CA PHE A 103 7.51 3.60 19.09
C PHE A 103 7.16 2.26 19.71
N GLN A 104 6.30 2.27 20.72
CA GLN A 104 5.80 1.08 21.37
C GLN A 104 4.27 1.05 21.42
N MET A 105 3.73 -0.15 21.36
CA MET A 105 2.31 -0.45 21.49
C MET A 105 2.12 -1.65 22.41
N THR A 106 1.34 -1.49 23.47
CA THR A 106 1.03 -2.57 24.40
C THR A 106 -0.21 -3.32 23.93
N GLY A 107 -0.17 -4.67 23.96
CA GLY A 107 -1.32 -5.49 23.64
C GLY A 107 -2.44 -5.37 24.69
N THR A 108 -3.62 -5.87 24.35
CA THR A 108 -4.75 -5.98 25.29
C THR A 108 -5.04 -7.44 25.60
N LEU A 109 -5.85 -7.73 26.62
CA LEU A 109 -6.21 -9.12 26.95
C LEU A 109 -7.00 -9.80 25.81
N ASN A 110 -7.78 -9.04 25.05
CA ASN A 110 -8.56 -9.54 23.92
C ASN A 110 -7.74 -9.64 22.64
N ASP A 111 -6.69 -8.83 22.51
CA ASP A 111 -5.80 -8.84 21.35
C ASP A 111 -4.35 -8.64 21.82
N PRO A 112 -3.71 -9.71 22.33
CA PRO A 112 -2.36 -9.64 22.86
C PRO A 112 -1.31 -9.60 21.75
N VAL A 113 -0.17 -8.99 22.03
CA VAL A 113 1.01 -9.06 21.16
C VAL A 113 1.60 -10.47 21.26
N VAL A 114 1.73 -11.10 20.10
CA VAL A 114 2.32 -12.43 19.91
C VAL A 114 3.46 -12.34 18.90
N PRO A 115 4.44 -13.26 18.92
CA PRO A 115 5.50 -13.26 17.93
C PRO A 115 4.90 -13.46 16.52
N GLN A 116 5.38 -12.67 15.57
CA GLN A 116 4.98 -12.66 14.17
C GLN A 116 5.79 -13.68 13.37
N SER A 117 5.12 -14.69 12.82
CA SER A 117 5.70 -15.56 11.80
C SER A 117 5.63 -14.89 10.43
N VAL A 118 6.66 -15.02 9.60
CA VAL A 118 6.60 -14.57 8.19
C VAL A 118 6.12 -15.66 7.24
N PHE A 119 5.74 -16.83 7.76
CA PHE A 119 5.17 -17.92 6.97
C PHE A 119 3.66 -18.05 7.21
N PRO A 120 2.88 -18.45 6.18
CA PRO A 120 1.45 -18.68 6.34
C PRO A 120 1.18 -19.90 7.21
N ASN A 121 -0.03 -19.93 7.78
CA ASN A 121 -0.52 -21.12 8.47
C ASN A 121 -0.79 -22.25 7.46
N MET A 122 -0.02 -23.34 7.55
CA MET A 122 -0.10 -24.49 6.65
C MET A 122 -1.30 -25.43 6.90
N GLN A 123 -2.06 -25.29 7.99
CA GLN A 123 -3.18 -26.20 8.29
C GLN A 123 -4.28 -26.20 7.22
N SER A 124 -4.51 -25.06 6.58
CA SER A 124 -5.54 -24.90 5.54
C SER A 124 -5.03 -25.20 4.13
N PHE A 125 -3.75 -25.56 3.97
CA PHE A 125 -3.13 -25.83 2.68
C PHE A 125 -3.19 -27.33 2.34
N GLN A 126 -3.36 -27.64 1.05
CA GLN A 126 -3.34 -28.99 0.50
C GLN A 126 -2.29 -29.11 -0.61
N PRO A 127 -1.58 -30.24 -0.74
CA PRO A 127 -0.63 -30.45 -1.83
C PRO A 127 -1.41 -30.63 -3.14
N ILE A 128 -0.99 -29.93 -4.20
CA ILE A 128 -1.68 -29.96 -5.49
C ILE A 128 -0.84 -30.56 -6.64
N LYS A 129 0.48 -30.37 -6.60
CA LYS A 129 1.42 -30.87 -7.62
C LYS A 129 2.85 -30.81 -7.11
N GLU A 130 3.76 -31.44 -7.85
CA GLU A 130 5.20 -31.23 -7.74
C GLU A 130 5.68 -30.53 -9.02
N GLU A 131 6.56 -29.55 -8.89
CA GLU A 131 7.19 -28.88 -10.03
C GLU A 131 8.55 -28.29 -9.66
N ASP A 132 9.38 -28.03 -10.66
CA ASP A 132 10.63 -27.30 -10.46
C ASP A 132 10.35 -25.80 -10.50
N TYR A 133 10.75 -25.10 -9.43
CA TYR A 133 10.64 -23.65 -9.30
C TYR A 133 12.04 -23.09 -9.00
N GLU A 134 12.52 -22.17 -9.83
CA GLU A 134 13.88 -21.60 -9.75
C GLU A 134 15.01 -22.65 -9.60
N GLY A 135 14.86 -23.78 -10.29
CA GLY A 135 15.85 -24.88 -10.26
C GLY A 135 15.77 -25.76 -9.01
N GLN A 136 14.77 -25.58 -8.14
CA GLN A 136 14.52 -26.42 -6.97
C GLN A 136 13.25 -27.25 -7.16
N HIS A 137 13.34 -28.53 -6.87
CA HIS A 137 12.18 -29.42 -6.90
C HIS A 137 11.28 -29.14 -5.70
N CYS A 138 10.05 -28.71 -5.96
CA CYS A 138 9.10 -28.23 -4.97
C CYS A 138 7.81 -29.05 -4.97
N THR A 139 7.28 -29.33 -3.78
CA THR A 139 5.85 -29.65 -3.63
C THR A 139 5.08 -28.33 -3.52
N VAL A 140 4.06 -28.17 -4.35
CA VAL A 140 3.21 -26.97 -4.37
C VAL A 140 1.98 -27.23 -3.52
N TRP A 141 1.76 -26.35 -2.55
CA TRP A 141 0.64 -26.38 -1.62
C TRP A 141 -0.28 -25.20 -1.89
N GLN A 142 -1.59 -25.42 -1.81
CA GLN A 142 -2.57 -24.39 -2.09
C GLN A 142 -3.68 -24.35 -1.03
N ASN A 143 -4.08 -23.14 -0.66
CA ASN A 143 -5.27 -22.84 0.11
C ASN A 143 -6.18 -21.91 -0.72
N ILE A 144 -7.46 -22.24 -0.80
CA ILE A 144 -8.45 -21.41 -1.50
C ILE A 144 -9.47 -20.92 -0.47
N VAL A 145 -9.54 -19.62 -0.30
CA VAL A 145 -10.51 -18.95 0.58
C VAL A 145 -11.55 -18.25 -0.29
N TYR A 146 -12.81 -18.41 0.08
CA TYR A 146 -13.93 -17.71 -0.55
C TYR A 146 -14.50 -16.67 0.41
N GLU A 147 -14.58 -15.43 -0.06
CA GLU A 147 -15.23 -14.31 0.65
C GLU A 147 -16.41 -13.86 -0.21
N GLY A 148 -17.62 -14.32 0.15
CA GLY A 148 -18.81 -14.16 -0.69
C GLY A 148 -18.63 -14.84 -2.06
N LYS A 149 -18.58 -14.05 -3.13
CA LYS A 149 -18.33 -14.52 -4.51
C LYS A 149 -16.87 -14.46 -4.94
N LYS A 150 -15.99 -13.91 -4.09
CA LYS A 150 -14.58 -13.69 -4.40
C LYS A 150 -13.78 -14.93 -4.04
N LYS A 151 -12.81 -15.25 -4.88
CA LYS A 151 -11.89 -16.39 -4.69
C LYS A 151 -10.48 -15.84 -4.49
N ASN A 152 -9.93 -16.06 -3.30
CA ASN A 152 -8.54 -15.78 -2.98
C ASN A 152 -7.77 -17.10 -2.98
N THR A 153 -6.73 -17.18 -3.80
CA THR A 153 -5.89 -18.38 -3.95
C THR A 153 -4.53 -18.07 -3.37
N TYR A 154 -4.13 -18.85 -2.37
CA TYR A 154 -2.83 -18.77 -1.72
C TYR A 154 -2.04 -20.00 -2.12
N THR A 155 -0.86 -19.82 -2.71
CA THR A 155 -0.02 -20.93 -3.17
C THR A 155 1.38 -20.77 -2.59
N ILE A 156 1.97 -21.87 -2.10
CA ILE A 156 3.33 -21.89 -1.56
C ILE A 156 4.11 -23.06 -2.15
N TRP A 157 5.35 -22.77 -2.56
CA TRP A 157 6.31 -23.73 -3.09
C TRP A 157 7.25 -24.09 -1.97
N ILE A 158 7.33 -25.39 -1.67
CA ILE A 158 8.11 -25.90 -0.55
C ILE A 158 9.04 -26.98 -1.08
N THR A 159 10.33 -26.80 -0.85
CA THR A 159 11.31 -27.87 -1.03
C THR A 159 11.61 -28.54 0.31
N ASN A 160 12.23 -29.72 0.27
CA ASN A 160 12.64 -30.45 1.47
C ASN A 160 14.16 -30.60 1.49
N SER A 161 14.73 -30.37 2.67
CA SER A 161 16.14 -30.64 2.97
C SER A 161 16.25 -31.64 4.12
N SER A 162 17.49 -32.04 4.44
CA SER A 162 17.77 -32.81 5.66
C SER A 162 17.35 -32.09 6.94
N GLU A 163 17.22 -30.76 6.92
CA GLU A 163 16.87 -29.93 8.07
C GLU A 163 15.36 -29.61 8.15
N GLY A 164 14.57 -30.15 7.21
CA GLY A 164 13.12 -29.99 7.16
C GLY A 164 12.63 -29.23 5.92
N SER A 165 11.38 -28.79 5.98
CA SER A 165 10.72 -28.07 4.90
C SER A 165 11.23 -26.64 4.80
N ILE A 166 11.53 -26.22 3.58
CA ILE A 166 12.05 -24.89 3.23
C ILE A 166 11.04 -24.25 2.27
N PRO A 167 10.37 -23.13 2.65
CA PRO A 167 9.55 -22.37 1.73
C PRO A 167 10.46 -21.62 0.76
N ILE A 168 10.09 -21.62 -0.52
CA ILE A 168 10.84 -20.95 -1.59
C ILE A 168 10.08 -19.71 -2.07
N HIS A 169 8.81 -19.90 -2.38
CA HIS A 169 7.96 -18.84 -2.89
C HIS A 169 6.56 -18.97 -2.31
N TYR A 170 5.95 -17.85 -1.96
CA TYR A 170 4.56 -17.75 -1.57
C TYR A 170 3.88 -16.68 -2.40
N GLU A 171 2.71 -16.98 -2.95
CA GLU A 171 1.91 -16.00 -3.66
C GLU A 171 0.47 -16.03 -3.18
N MET A 172 -0.13 -14.84 -3.15
CA MET A 172 -1.57 -14.68 -3.11
C MET A 172 -2.04 -14.10 -4.43
N LYS A 173 -3.19 -14.61 -4.86
CA LYS A 173 -3.80 -14.35 -6.15
C LYS A 173 -5.31 -14.27 -5.94
N GLY A 174 -5.89 -13.06 -5.92
CA GLY A 174 -7.27 -12.80 -5.47
C GLY A 174 -8.01 -11.68 -6.21
N PHE A 175 -9.35 -11.63 -6.11
CA PHE A 175 -10.20 -10.80 -6.98
C PHE A 175 -10.95 -9.66 -6.26
N ASN A 176 -10.93 -8.45 -6.86
CA ASN A 176 -11.76 -7.30 -6.50
C ASN A 176 -12.93 -7.12 -7.51
N THR A 177 -14.17 -7.45 -7.12
CA THR A 177 -15.39 -7.39 -7.95
C THR A 177 -16.10 -6.05 -7.92
N LEU A 178 -15.55 -4.99 -8.54
CA LEU A 178 -16.44 -3.90 -8.97
C LEU A 178 -16.10 -3.18 -10.29
N LEU A 179 -14.89 -3.31 -10.86
CA LEU A 179 -14.58 -2.67 -12.18
C LEU A 179 -13.65 -3.44 -13.15
N GLY A 180 -13.19 -4.65 -12.83
CA GLY A 180 -12.40 -5.44 -13.78
C GLY A 180 -11.04 -4.83 -14.20
N SER A 181 -10.31 -4.15 -13.31
CA SER A 181 -8.95 -3.69 -13.64
C SER A 181 -7.80 -4.39 -12.94
N HIS A 182 -7.86 -4.87 -11.69
CA HIS A 182 -6.72 -5.62 -11.12
C HIS A 182 -7.09 -6.81 -10.23
N TYR A 183 -6.42 -7.92 -10.51
CA TYR A 183 -6.27 -9.09 -9.64
C TYR A 183 -5.22 -8.72 -8.60
N ASP A 184 -5.51 -8.69 -7.30
CA ASP A 184 -4.45 -8.38 -6.34
C ASP A 184 -3.48 -9.56 -6.30
N LYS A 185 -2.20 -9.24 -6.45
CA LYS A 185 -1.11 -10.20 -6.45
C LYS A 185 -0.05 -9.65 -5.53
N TYR A 186 0.31 -10.44 -4.54
CA TYR A 186 1.51 -10.22 -3.77
C TYR A 186 2.27 -11.52 -3.66
N GLU A 187 3.58 -11.39 -3.58
CA GLU A 187 4.53 -12.48 -3.61
C GLU A 187 5.52 -12.31 -2.47
N ILE A 188 5.97 -13.42 -1.90
CA ILE A 188 7.05 -13.45 -0.92
C ILE A 188 8.02 -14.53 -1.38
N ASP A 189 9.21 -14.09 -1.78
CA ASP A 189 10.33 -14.97 -2.09
C ASP A 189 11.20 -15.12 -0.86
N TYR A 190 11.42 -16.36 -0.42
CA TYR A 190 12.18 -16.66 0.80
C TYR A 190 13.58 -17.14 0.44
N THR A 191 14.56 -16.66 1.18
CA THR A 191 15.97 -16.99 1.04
C THR A 191 16.62 -17.17 2.42
N ASP A 192 17.78 -17.82 2.46
CA ASP A 192 18.64 -17.92 3.64
C ASP A 192 17.95 -18.41 4.94
N LEU A 193 17.03 -19.36 4.83
CA LEU A 193 16.37 -19.97 5.99
C LEU A 193 17.39 -20.74 6.86
N GLN A 194 17.51 -20.33 8.12
CA GLN A 194 18.34 -20.95 9.14
C GLN A 194 17.51 -21.29 10.38
N ARG A 195 17.86 -22.38 11.07
CA ARG A 195 17.16 -22.87 12.28
C ARG A 195 17.82 -22.44 13.60
N ILE A 196 18.79 -21.54 13.52
CA ILE A 196 19.57 -21.07 14.65
C ILE A 196 19.44 -19.55 14.70
N VAL A 197 19.15 -19.02 15.88
CA VAL A 197 18.99 -17.58 16.11
C VAL A 197 19.76 -17.20 17.36
N ASP A 198 20.58 -16.15 17.28
CA ASP A 198 21.18 -15.53 18.47
C ASP A 198 20.08 -14.79 19.27
N PRO A 199 19.80 -15.16 20.53
CA PRO A 199 18.80 -14.48 21.36
C PRO A 199 19.05 -12.98 21.55
N SER A 200 20.28 -12.49 21.35
CA SER A 200 20.63 -11.08 21.48
C SER A 200 19.89 -10.19 20.47
N ILE A 201 19.50 -10.72 19.31
CA ILE A 201 18.85 -9.98 18.21
C ILE A 201 17.49 -9.39 18.61
N PHE A 202 16.81 -10.03 19.57
CA PHE A 202 15.49 -9.61 20.05
C PHE A 202 15.53 -8.45 21.05
N LYS A 203 16.72 -8.02 21.49
CA LYS A 203 16.86 -6.88 22.42
C LYS A 203 16.67 -5.56 21.67
N LEU A 204 16.08 -4.58 22.36
CA LEU A 204 16.08 -3.21 21.87
C LEU A 204 17.53 -2.67 21.83
N PRO A 205 17.87 -1.81 20.85
CA PRO A 205 19.16 -1.15 20.80
C PRO A 205 19.45 -0.38 22.09
N ALA A 206 20.70 -0.46 22.59
CA ALA A 206 21.09 0.22 23.81
C ALA A 206 20.96 1.75 23.67
N GLY A 207 20.40 2.40 24.69
CA GLY A 207 20.21 3.86 24.72
C GLY A 207 18.97 4.37 23.98
N LEU A 208 18.20 3.48 23.34
CA LEU A 208 16.96 3.85 22.67
C LEU A 208 15.79 3.84 23.67
N THR A 209 15.05 4.94 23.76
CA THR A 209 13.82 5.03 24.55
C THR A 209 12.63 5.02 23.60
N CYS A 210 11.60 4.23 23.93
CA CYS A 210 10.42 4.09 23.09
C CYS A 210 9.26 4.93 23.63
N GLU A 211 8.63 5.71 22.76
CA GLU A 211 7.45 6.52 23.06
C GLU A 211 6.17 5.85 22.55
N GLU A 212 5.01 6.28 23.02
CA GLU A 212 3.75 5.84 22.43
C GLU A 212 3.59 6.40 21.01
N PHE A 213 2.90 5.67 20.15
CA PHE A 213 2.64 6.14 18.80
C PHE A 213 1.74 7.39 18.80
N PRO A 214 2.03 8.39 17.95
CA PRO A 214 1.16 9.54 17.79
C PRO A 214 -0.14 9.17 17.07
N GLY A 215 -1.22 9.90 17.36
CA GLY A 215 -2.50 9.79 16.65
C GLY A 215 -3.42 8.65 17.09
N PRO A 216 -4.51 8.39 16.35
CA PRO A 216 -5.49 7.37 16.72
C PRO A 216 -4.89 5.96 16.62
N GLY A 217 -5.09 5.16 17.68
CA GLY A 217 -4.45 3.86 17.88
C GLY A 217 -4.76 2.75 16.87
N VAL A 218 -5.68 2.99 15.94
CA VAL A 218 -6.23 1.95 15.06
C VAL A 218 -5.20 1.48 14.04
N GLU A 219 -4.34 2.38 13.53
CA GLU A 219 -3.31 2.07 12.52
C GLU A 219 -2.02 1.49 13.11
N HIS A 220 -1.79 1.68 14.41
CA HIS A 220 -0.51 1.34 15.05
C HIS A 220 -0.21 -0.16 14.94
N ARG A 221 -1.25 -1.01 14.93
CA ARG A 221 -1.10 -2.48 14.81
C ARG A 221 -0.50 -2.91 13.47
N MET A 222 -0.95 -2.32 12.37
CA MET A 222 -0.39 -2.59 11.03
C MET A 222 1.02 -2.02 10.92
N ALA A 223 1.27 -0.86 11.53
CA ALA A 223 2.60 -0.24 11.52
C ALA A 223 3.66 -1.08 12.27
N VAL A 224 3.29 -1.75 13.37
CA VAL A 224 4.19 -2.63 14.14
C VAL A 224 4.21 -4.07 13.65
N ASN A 225 3.35 -4.46 12.72
CA ASN A 225 3.26 -5.84 12.24
C ASN A 225 2.82 -5.95 10.77
N PRO A 226 3.60 -5.38 9.83
CA PRO A 226 3.16 -5.21 8.46
C PRO A 226 3.08 -6.51 7.65
N ILE A 227 3.88 -7.54 7.96
CA ILE A 227 3.85 -8.82 7.21
C ILE A 227 2.60 -9.65 7.54
N GLN A 228 2.00 -9.48 8.72
CA GLN A 228 0.85 -10.28 9.17
C GLN A 228 -0.31 -10.25 8.16
N ASP A 229 -0.56 -9.10 7.52
CA ASP A 229 -1.66 -8.93 6.56
C ASP A 229 -1.47 -9.71 5.25
N PHE A 230 -0.24 -10.18 4.98
CA PHE A 230 0.09 -10.95 3.79
C PHE A 230 0.09 -12.45 4.07
N VAL A 231 0.40 -12.88 5.29
CA VAL A 231 0.58 -14.31 5.61
C VAL A 231 -0.54 -14.90 6.46
N SER A 232 -1.44 -14.07 6.99
CA SER A 232 -2.57 -14.50 7.83
C SER A 232 -3.89 -13.92 7.33
N PRO A 233 -4.56 -14.60 6.38
CA PRO A 233 -5.80 -14.10 5.79
C PRO A 233 -7.01 -14.06 6.75
N GLU A 234 -6.92 -14.70 7.92
CA GLU A 234 -8.03 -14.86 8.87
C GLU A 234 -8.31 -13.62 9.76
N ARG A 235 -7.55 -12.52 9.63
CA ARG A 235 -7.69 -11.31 10.49
C ARG A 235 -8.49 -10.16 9.84
N GLU A 236 -9.65 -10.49 9.27
CA GLU A 236 -10.54 -9.52 8.60
C GLU A 236 -10.96 -8.33 9.49
N ASP A 237 -11.01 -8.51 10.81
CA ASP A 237 -11.52 -7.56 11.81
C ASP A 237 -10.77 -6.21 11.83
N GLN A 238 -9.44 -6.22 11.65
CA GLN A 238 -8.64 -4.99 11.76
C GLN A 238 -8.87 -4.03 10.59
N SER A 239 -8.95 -4.57 9.38
CA SER A 239 -9.24 -3.79 8.17
C SER A 239 -10.62 -3.12 8.23
N HIS A 240 -11.60 -3.79 8.85
CA HIS A 240 -12.95 -3.27 9.03
C HIS A 240 -12.96 -2.07 9.99
N HIS A 241 -12.30 -2.19 11.14
CA HIS A 241 -12.18 -1.07 12.09
C HIS A 241 -11.48 0.15 11.50
N LEU A 242 -10.40 -0.06 10.74
CA LEU A 242 -9.68 1.02 10.06
C LEU A 242 -10.52 1.72 9.02
N PHE A 243 -11.22 0.94 8.19
CA PHE A 243 -12.08 1.50 7.17
C PHE A 243 -13.28 2.23 7.80
N GLN A 244 -13.83 1.74 8.91
CA GLN A 244 -14.88 2.44 9.64
C GLN A 244 -14.39 3.78 10.21
N HIS A 245 -13.19 3.82 10.81
CA HIS A 245 -12.59 5.07 11.27
C HIS A 245 -12.34 6.05 10.11
N TYR A 246 -11.87 5.53 8.97
CA TYR A 246 -11.72 6.31 7.74
C TYR A 246 -13.04 6.91 7.27
N LYS A 247 -14.13 6.11 7.24
CA LYS A 247 -15.46 6.58 6.87
C LYS A 247 -15.93 7.72 7.78
N GLU A 248 -15.75 7.57 9.09
CA GLU A 248 -16.12 8.59 10.07
C GLU A 248 -15.30 9.88 9.90
N LYS A 249 -13.98 9.76 9.70
CA LYS A 249 -13.06 10.90 9.53
C LYS A 249 -13.39 11.73 8.28
N PHE A 250 -13.84 11.08 7.20
CA PHE A 250 -14.08 11.72 5.90
C PHE A 250 -15.56 11.76 5.49
N ASP A 251 -16.47 11.56 6.45
CA ASP A 251 -17.93 11.59 6.25
C ASP A 251 -18.40 10.77 5.04
N LYS A 252 -17.93 9.52 4.97
CA LYS A 252 -18.23 8.60 3.88
C LYS A 252 -19.40 7.70 4.24
N ASP A 253 -20.35 7.57 3.33
CA ASP A 253 -21.41 6.58 3.40
C ASP A 253 -21.54 5.82 2.08
N TYR A 254 -21.70 4.50 2.17
CA TYR A 254 -21.72 3.61 1.00
C TYR A 254 -22.80 2.55 1.18
N ASP A 255 -23.49 2.23 0.09
CA ASP A 255 -24.37 1.08 0.03
C ASP A 255 -23.58 -0.22 0.27
N PRO A 256 -24.22 -1.31 0.75
CA PRO A 256 -23.52 -2.55 1.10
C PRO A 256 -22.65 -3.13 -0.02
N ASP A 257 -23.11 -3.04 -1.28
CA ASP A 257 -22.36 -3.54 -2.44
C ASP A 257 -21.12 -2.69 -2.72
N GLU A 258 -21.20 -1.36 -2.54
CA GLU A 258 -20.08 -0.44 -2.74
C GLU A 258 -19.11 -0.45 -1.55
N HIS A 259 -19.61 -0.60 -0.32
CA HIS A 259 -18.82 -0.60 0.91
C HIS A 259 -17.63 -1.54 0.80
N GLU A 260 -17.89 -2.76 0.35
CA GLU A 260 -16.88 -3.78 0.28
C GLU A 260 -15.83 -3.46 -0.81
N PHE A 261 -16.26 -2.90 -1.95
CA PHE A 261 -15.32 -2.42 -2.97
C PHE A 261 -14.41 -1.29 -2.46
N ARG A 262 -14.99 -0.31 -1.76
CA ARG A 262 -14.26 0.83 -1.18
C ARG A 262 -13.28 0.40 -0.11
N LYS A 263 -13.68 -0.54 0.76
CA LYS A 263 -12.81 -1.15 1.78
C LYS A 263 -11.58 -1.79 1.13
N ASN A 264 -11.76 -2.53 0.04
CA ASN A 264 -10.65 -3.18 -0.65
C ASN A 264 -9.66 -2.18 -1.26
N ILE A 265 -10.15 -1.11 -1.89
CA ILE A 265 -9.28 -0.04 -2.41
C ILE A 265 -8.52 0.63 -1.26
N PHE A 266 -9.22 0.93 -0.16
CA PHE A 266 -8.62 1.52 1.03
C PHE A 266 -7.50 0.66 1.60
N VAL A 267 -7.72 -0.65 1.78
CA VAL A 267 -6.69 -1.58 2.29
C VAL A 267 -5.48 -1.65 1.35
N HIS A 268 -5.71 -1.66 0.04
CA HIS A 268 -4.61 -1.67 -0.93
C HIS A 268 -3.79 -0.38 -0.86
N ASN A 269 -4.43 0.78 -0.86
CA ASN A 269 -3.77 2.07 -0.73
C ASN A 269 -3.05 2.22 0.62
N LEU A 270 -3.62 1.66 1.70
CA LEU A 270 -2.99 1.64 3.02
C LEU A 270 -1.70 0.83 3.03
N ARG A 271 -1.69 -0.37 2.42
CA ARG A 271 -0.48 -1.19 2.25
C ARG A 271 0.58 -0.45 1.44
N TYR A 272 0.16 0.20 0.35
CA TYR A 272 1.04 1.02 -0.48
C TYR A 272 1.70 2.13 0.32
N ILE A 273 0.90 2.94 1.04
CA ILE A 273 1.38 4.02 1.91
C ILE A 273 2.40 3.49 2.92
N HIS A 274 2.09 2.40 3.60
CA HIS A 274 2.97 1.85 4.62
C HIS A 274 4.30 1.35 4.04
N SER A 275 4.29 0.66 2.90
CA SER A 275 5.51 0.17 2.26
C SER A 275 6.39 1.32 1.75
N MET A 276 5.79 2.31 1.07
CA MET A 276 6.51 3.52 0.62
C MET A 276 7.15 4.28 1.79
N ASN A 277 6.46 4.35 2.93
CA ASN A 277 6.99 5.01 4.12
C ASN A 277 8.14 4.23 4.78
N ARG A 278 8.23 2.91 4.60
CA ARG A 278 9.35 2.07 5.08
C ARG A 278 10.60 2.20 4.19
N ALA A 279 10.44 2.52 2.91
CA ALA A 279 11.54 2.70 1.95
C ALA A 279 12.43 3.94 2.19
N ASN A 280 12.13 4.76 3.22
CA ASN A 280 12.91 5.95 3.59
C ASN A 280 13.15 6.96 2.44
N LEU A 281 12.10 7.20 1.66
CA LEU A 281 12.10 8.18 0.58
C LEU A 281 12.13 9.62 1.11
N THR A 282 12.45 10.59 0.25
CA THR A 282 12.46 12.03 0.57
C THR A 282 11.07 12.62 0.82
N PHE A 283 10.03 11.80 0.76
CA PHE A 283 8.65 12.15 1.05
C PHE A 283 8.01 11.03 1.85
N LYS A 284 6.93 11.38 2.56
CA LYS A 284 6.06 10.42 3.24
C LYS A 284 4.65 10.54 2.66
N MET A 285 3.90 9.44 2.77
CA MET A 285 2.51 9.36 2.37
C MET A 285 1.63 9.19 3.61
N GLU A 286 0.39 9.67 3.55
CA GLU A 286 -0.60 9.53 4.61
C GLU A 286 -1.97 9.23 3.99
N ILE A 287 -2.83 8.54 4.76
CA ILE A 287 -4.24 8.38 4.42
C ILE A 287 -4.90 9.76 4.32
N ASN A 288 -5.48 10.05 3.17
CA ASN A 288 -6.31 11.24 2.95
C ASN A 288 -7.67 10.84 2.36
N HIS A 289 -8.53 11.82 2.08
CA HIS A 289 -9.91 11.63 1.58
C HIS A 289 -10.03 10.89 0.23
N LEU A 290 -8.91 10.59 -0.44
CA LEU A 290 -8.83 9.83 -1.70
C LEU A 290 -8.40 8.38 -1.49
N ALA A 291 -8.15 7.93 -0.26
CA ALA A 291 -7.62 6.59 0.00
C ALA A 291 -8.57 5.45 -0.43
N ASP A 292 -9.87 5.72 -0.61
CA ASP A 292 -10.87 4.77 -1.10
C ASP A 292 -11.16 4.87 -2.61
N ARG A 293 -10.39 5.66 -3.36
CA ARG A 293 -10.60 5.91 -4.79
C ARG A 293 -9.60 5.17 -5.67
N THR A 294 -10.08 4.73 -6.84
CA THR A 294 -9.21 4.17 -7.88
C THR A 294 -8.44 5.27 -8.61
N VAL A 295 -7.39 4.88 -9.34
CA VAL A 295 -6.65 5.79 -10.22
C VAL A 295 -7.57 6.44 -11.26
N ASP A 296 -8.54 5.69 -11.79
CA ASP A 296 -9.51 6.19 -12.77
C ASP A 296 -10.49 7.20 -12.17
N GLU A 297 -10.86 7.05 -10.90
CA GLU A 297 -11.71 8.03 -10.20
C GLU A 297 -10.95 9.31 -9.85
N VAL A 298 -9.64 9.20 -9.56
CA VAL A 298 -8.78 10.36 -9.28
C VAL A 298 -8.37 11.06 -10.58
N GLY A 299 -8.33 10.35 -11.72
CA GLY A 299 -7.91 10.87 -13.02
C GLY A 299 -8.64 12.16 -13.44
N PRO A 300 -9.98 12.19 -13.48
CA PRO A 300 -10.78 13.38 -13.82
C PRO A 300 -10.56 14.59 -12.88
N MET A 301 -10.04 14.39 -11.67
CA MET A 301 -9.72 15.49 -10.76
C MET A 301 -8.44 16.24 -11.19
N ARG A 302 -7.69 15.72 -12.17
CA ARG A 302 -6.45 16.31 -12.69
C ARG A 302 -6.75 17.17 -13.93
N GLY A 303 -6.99 18.45 -13.69
CA GLY A 303 -7.47 19.39 -14.70
C GLY A 303 -6.43 20.09 -15.58
N ARG A 304 -5.13 19.84 -15.41
CA ARG A 304 -4.13 20.58 -16.18
C ARG A 304 -4.04 20.00 -17.59
N GLN A 305 -4.39 20.78 -18.60
CA GLN A 305 -4.24 20.36 -19.99
C GLN A 305 -2.81 20.61 -20.50
N ARG A 306 -2.33 19.70 -21.35
CA ARG A 306 -1.02 19.87 -22.00
C ARG A 306 -1.12 20.98 -23.04
N ARG A 307 -0.28 22.00 -22.89
CA ARG A 307 -0.17 23.10 -23.85
C ARG A 307 0.20 22.57 -25.24
N THR A 308 -0.68 22.82 -26.21
CA THR A 308 -0.48 22.49 -27.63
C THR A 308 -0.20 23.72 -28.50
N LYS A 309 -0.42 24.93 -27.96
CA LYS A 309 -0.24 26.21 -28.65
C LYS A 309 0.69 27.14 -27.86
N PRO A 310 1.39 28.09 -28.50
CA PRO A 310 2.10 29.15 -27.79
C PRO A 310 1.12 29.94 -26.90
N ASN A 311 1.56 30.34 -25.70
CA ASN A 311 0.70 30.99 -24.70
C ASN A 311 0.63 32.53 -24.81
N ASN A 312 1.12 33.11 -25.92
CA ASN A 312 1.20 34.57 -26.18
C ASN A 312 1.76 35.44 -25.04
N GLY A 313 2.36 34.82 -24.02
CA GLY A 313 2.90 35.50 -22.85
C GLY A 313 4.12 36.32 -23.25
N ARG A 314 4.29 37.48 -22.60
CA ARG A 314 5.53 38.23 -22.74
C ARG A 314 6.69 37.39 -22.17
N PRO A 315 7.86 37.37 -22.82
CA PRO A 315 9.01 36.69 -22.25
C PRO A 315 9.34 37.28 -20.88
N PHE A 316 9.76 36.43 -19.94
CA PHE A 316 10.29 36.89 -18.67
C PHE A 316 11.53 37.76 -18.94
N PRO A 317 11.58 39.02 -18.47
CA PRO A 317 12.68 39.93 -18.80
C PRO A 317 13.89 39.62 -17.92
N ALA A 318 14.55 38.50 -18.17
CA ALA A 318 15.65 37.98 -17.34
C ALA A 318 16.80 38.97 -17.17
N GLU A 319 17.10 39.76 -18.20
CA GLU A 319 18.13 40.80 -18.20
C GLU A 319 17.94 41.82 -17.06
N ASN A 320 16.69 42.14 -16.71
CA ASN A 320 16.38 43.08 -15.62
C ASN A 320 16.73 42.54 -14.23
N TYR A 321 17.00 41.23 -14.12
CA TYR A 321 17.20 40.53 -12.85
C TYR A 321 18.57 39.86 -12.73
N GLU A 322 19.49 40.05 -13.68
CA GLU A 322 20.81 39.41 -13.67
C GLU A 322 21.64 39.73 -12.42
N SER A 323 21.50 40.95 -11.88
CA SER A 323 22.21 41.40 -10.69
C SER A 323 21.45 41.17 -9.38
N VAL A 324 20.30 40.49 -9.42
CA VAL A 324 19.48 40.26 -8.22
C VAL A 324 20.04 39.08 -7.44
N LEU A 325 20.49 39.37 -6.22
CA LEU A 325 20.87 38.34 -5.25
C LEU A 325 19.59 37.76 -4.63
N LEU A 326 19.32 36.49 -4.91
CA LEU A 326 18.20 35.77 -4.32
C LEU A 326 18.56 35.27 -2.91
N PRO A 327 17.62 35.32 -1.95
CA PRO A 327 17.83 34.71 -0.65
C PRO A 327 17.92 33.19 -0.76
N ALA A 328 18.56 32.54 0.21
CA ALA A 328 18.66 31.09 0.28
C ALA A 328 17.28 30.40 0.40
N SER A 329 16.27 31.11 0.94
CA SER A 329 14.89 30.65 1.06
C SER A 329 13.92 31.82 0.89
N MET A 330 12.83 31.62 0.18
CA MET A 330 11.75 32.60 0.03
C MET A 330 10.40 31.91 0.21
N ASP A 331 9.56 32.45 1.10
CA ASP A 331 8.22 31.97 1.35
C ASP A 331 7.23 33.14 1.37
N TRP A 332 6.48 33.31 0.27
CA TRP A 332 5.50 34.37 0.09
C TRP A 332 4.35 34.35 1.12
N ARG A 333 4.11 33.21 1.79
CA ARG A 333 3.10 33.12 2.87
C ARG A 333 3.47 34.01 4.05
N LEU A 334 4.75 34.06 4.40
CA LEU A 334 5.26 34.89 5.50
C LEU A 334 5.17 36.39 5.21
N TYR A 335 4.99 36.76 3.94
CA TYR A 335 4.81 38.14 3.50
C TYR A 335 3.34 38.49 3.25
N GLY A 336 2.40 37.58 3.49
CA GLY A 336 0.96 37.82 3.32
C GLY A 336 0.47 37.76 1.87
N ALA A 337 1.28 37.26 0.94
CA ALA A 337 0.95 37.24 -0.50
C ALA A 337 0.22 35.96 -0.95
N VAL A 338 -0.25 35.12 -0.03
CA VAL A 338 -0.86 33.81 -0.33
C VAL A 338 -2.14 33.66 0.50
N THR A 339 -3.26 33.37 -0.15
CA THR A 339 -4.53 33.09 0.54
C THR A 339 -4.51 31.73 1.23
N PRO A 340 -5.46 31.44 2.15
CA PRO A 340 -5.65 30.09 2.66
C PRO A 340 -5.83 29.05 1.54
N VAL A 341 -5.47 27.80 1.83
CA VAL A 341 -5.67 26.65 0.94
C VAL A 341 -7.17 26.47 0.68
N LYS A 342 -7.52 26.13 -0.56
CA LYS A 342 -8.89 25.90 -1.04
C LYS A 342 -9.03 24.47 -1.57
N ASP A 343 -10.25 24.02 -1.81
CA ASP A 343 -10.56 22.66 -2.29
C ASP A 343 -11.30 22.71 -3.65
N GLN A 344 -10.78 21.99 -4.64
CA GLN A 344 -11.40 21.84 -5.98
C GLN A 344 -12.42 20.69 -6.04
N ALA A 345 -12.51 19.90 -4.96
CA ALA A 345 -13.34 18.70 -4.86
C ALA A 345 -13.07 17.73 -6.02
N VAL A 346 -14.14 17.19 -6.62
CA VAL A 346 -14.08 16.19 -7.69
C VAL A 346 -13.91 16.77 -9.09
N CYS A 347 -13.82 18.10 -9.22
CA CYS A 347 -13.73 18.80 -10.49
C CYS A 347 -12.26 18.95 -10.91
N GLY A 348 -11.92 18.65 -12.17
CA GLY A 348 -10.61 18.94 -12.75
C GLY A 348 -10.39 20.43 -13.03
N SER A 349 -10.55 21.27 -12.01
CA SER A 349 -10.44 22.73 -12.09
C SER A 349 -9.14 23.28 -11.50
N CYS A 350 -8.15 22.45 -11.17
CA CYS A 350 -6.86 22.89 -10.59
C CYS A 350 -6.19 24.06 -11.33
N TRP A 351 -6.41 24.18 -12.65
CA TRP A 351 -5.93 25.29 -13.48
C TRP A 351 -6.50 26.65 -13.04
N SER A 352 -7.75 26.73 -12.59
CA SER A 352 -8.37 27.97 -12.14
C SER A 352 -7.85 28.38 -10.76
N PHE A 353 -7.56 27.41 -9.89
CA PHE A 353 -6.92 27.63 -8.59
C PHE A 353 -5.48 28.13 -8.77
N GLY A 354 -4.70 27.50 -9.65
CA GLY A 354 -3.34 27.97 -9.98
C GLY A 354 -3.34 29.37 -10.58
N THR A 355 -4.30 29.68 -11.47
CA THR A 355 -4.44 31.02 -12.07
C THR A 355 -4.77 32.07 -11.00
N THR A 356 -5.85 31.83 -10.24
CA THR A 356 -6.29 32.80 -9.22
C THR A 356 -5.21 33.01 -8.16
N GLY A 357 -4.56 31.96 -7.64
CA GLY A 357 -3.48 32.09 -6.67
C GLY A 357 -2.32 32.98 -7.16
N ALA A 358 -1.94 32.87 -8.44
CA ALA A 358 -0.92 33.74 -9.03
C ALA A 358 -1.37 35.21 -9.10
N VAL A 359 -2.62 35.47 -9.52
CA VAL A 359 -3.17 36.83 -9.63
C VAL A 359 -3.41 37.45 -8.25
N GLU A 360 -3.89 36.67 -7.27
CA GLU A 360 -4.07 37.08 -5.87
C GLU A 360 -2.76 37.59 -5.28
N GLY A 361 -1.67 36.83 -5.44
CA GLY A 361 -0.34 37.25 -4.98
C GLY A 361 0.19 38.48 -5.72
N ALA A 362 0.03 38.55 -7.04
CA ALA A 362 0.45 39.71 -7.82
C ALA A 362 -0.34 40.99 -7.44
N LEU A 363 -1.64 40.85 -7.17
CA LEU A 363 -2.50 41.94 -6.72
C LEU A 363 -2.11 42.42 -5.33
N PHE A 364 -1.80 41.50 -4.42
CA PHE A 364 -1.27 41.83 -3.09
C PHE A 364 0.03 42.63 -3.19
N LEU A 365 1.00 42.18 -3.99
CA LEU A 365 2.27 42.91 -4.17
C LEU A 365 2.08 44.32 -4.75
N LYS A 366 1.07 44.50 -5.60
CA LYS A 366 0.77 45.80 -6.20
C LYS A 366 0.02 46.75 -5.28
N THR A 367 -0.90 46.24 -4.47
CA THR A 367 -1.91 47.05 -3.76
C THR A 367 -1.80 46.99 -2.23
N GLY A 368 -1.07 46.02 -1.69
CA GLY A 368 -1.05 45.69 -0.27
C GLY A 368 -2.30 44.93 0.22
N ASN A 369 -3.28 44.67 -0.65
CA ASN A 369 -4.55 44.04 -0.27
C ASN A 369 -4.61 42.60 -0.82
N LEU A 370 -4.73 41.62 0.07
CA LEU A 370 -4.91 40.23 -0.31
C LEU A 370 -6.40 39.96 -0.49
N ILE A 371 -6.81 39.71 -1.74
CA ILE A 371 -8.21 39.50 -2.11
C ILE A 371 -8.33 38.09 -2.65
N SER A 372 -9.22 37.28 -2.09
CA SER A 372 -9.55 35.96 -2.67
C SER A 372 -10.42 36.13 -3.92
N LEU A 373 -9.95 35.62 -5.05
CA LEU A 373 -10.61 35.65 -6.34
C LEU A 373 -11.46 34.39 -6.58
N SER A 374 -12.45 34.52 -7.46
CA SER A 374 -13.42 33.46 -7.78
C SER A 374 -12.89 32.49 -8.82
N GLN A 375 -12.60 31.25 -8.40
CA GLN A 375 -12.29 30.14 -9.31
C GLN A 375 -13.51 29.81 -10.18
N GLN A 376 -14.72 29.91 -9.61
CA GLN A 376 -15.99 29.61 -10.30
C GLN A 376 -16.22 30.53 -11.51
N MET A 377 -15.83 31.81 -11.42
CA MET A 377 -15.93 32.74 -12.55
C MET A 377 -15.13 32.23 -13.76
N LEU A 378 -13.90 31.75 -13.54
CA LEU A 378 -13.08 31.18 -14.60
C LEU A 378 -13.71 29.90 -15.17
N ILE A 379 -14.22 29.03 -14.30
CA ILE A 379 -14.87 27.76 -14.65
C ILE A 379 -16.09 28.02 -15.55
N ASP A 380 -16.93 29.00 -15.21
CA ASP A 380 -18.18 29.26 -15.92
C ASP A 380 -18.03 30.12 -17.17
N CYS A 381 -17.02 31.02 -17.21
CA CYS A 381 -17.01 32.11 -18.20
C CYS A 381 -15.88 32.04 -19.23
N SER A 382 -14.85 31.23 -19.01
CA SER A 382 -13.66 31.19 -19.90
C SER A 382 -13.75 30.19 -21.06
N TRP A 383 -14.91 29.55 -21.27
CA TRP A 383 -15.16 28.60 -22.36
C TRP A 383 -14.80 29.15 -23.76
N GLY A 384 -15.14 30.42 -24.02
CA GLY A 384 -14.83 31.08 -25.30
C GLY A 384 -13.34 31.30 -25.57
N PHE A 385 -12.48 31.03 -24.59
CA PHE A 385 -11.01 31.11 -24.69
C PHE A 385 -10.38 29.71 -24.67
N GLY A 386 -11.21 28.65 -24.62
CA GLY A 386 -10.84 27.25 -24.78
C GLY A 386 -10.36 26.54 -23.51
N ASN A 387 -10.75 27.05 -22.34
CA ASN A 387 -10.79 26.24 -21.12
C ASN A 387 -12.10 25.42 -21.09
N ASN A 388 -12.06 24.24 -20.48
CA ASN A 388 -13.18 23.30 -20.45
C ASN A 388 -13.64 23.00 -19.01
N ALA A 389 -13.68 24.03 -18.15
CA ALA A 389 -14.19 23.89 -16.78
C ALA A 389 -13.54 22.72 -16.01
N CYS A 390 -14.33 21.71 -15.63
CA CYS A 390 -13.87 20.52 -14.91
C CYS A 390 -13.14 19.49 -15.78
N ASP A 391 -13.22 19.58 -17.11
CA ASP A 391 -12.43 18.77 -18.05
C ASP A 391 -11.05 19.41 -18.32
N GLY A 392 -10.72 20.44 -17.54
CA GLY A 392 -9.42 21.06 -17.49
C GLY A 392 -9.27 22.33 -18.30
N GLY A 393 -8.10 22.94 -18.16
CA GLY A 393 -7.79 24.23 -18.74
C GLY A 393 -6.32 24.60 -18.63
N GLU A 394 -6.01 25.80 -19.11
CA GLU A 394 -4.67 26.39 -19.12
C GLU A 394 -4.73 27.79 -18.51
N GLU A 395 -3.75 28.12 -17.67
CA GLU A 395 -3.67 29.38 -16.94
C GLU A 395 -3.68 30.62 -17.86
N TRP A 396 -2.92 30.56 -18.96
CA TRP A 396 -2.78 31.70 -19.87
C TRP A 396 -4.08 32.07 -20.60
N ARG A 397 -4.99 31.11 -20.83
CA ARG A 397 -6.30 31.38 -21.44
C ARG A 397 -7.21 32.10 -20.47
N ALA A 398 -7.09 31.77 -19.19
CA ALA A 398 -7.80 32.43 -18.12
C ALA A 398 -7.30 33.88 -17.97
N ASP A 399 -5.99 34.10 -18.07
CA ASP A 399 -5.39 35.44 -18.10
C ASP A 399 -5.88 36.27 -19.28
N GLU A 400 -5.88 35.71 -20.51
CA GLU A 400 -6.42 36.38 -21.70
C GLU A 400 -7.91 36.75 -21.53
N TRP A 401 -8.70 35.86 -20.93
CA TRP A 401 -10.10 36.12 -20.63
C TRP A 401 -10.25 37.30 -19.65
N MET A 402 -9.55 37.29 -18.52
CA MET A 402 -9.59 38.36 -17.50
C MET A 402 -9.18 39.70 -18.12
N MET A 403 -8.08 39.72 -18.89
CA MET A 403 -7.61 40.94 -19.56
C MET A 403 -8.63 41.48 -20.56
N LYS A 404 -9.31 40.62 -21.32
CA LYS A 404 -10.30 41.03 -22.32
C LYS A 404 -11.64 41.45 -21.69
N LYS A 405 -11.99 40.91 -20.52
CA LYS A 405 -13.22 41.26 -19.80
C LYS A 405 -13.05 42.42 -18.82
N GLY A 406 -11.82 42.74 -18.44
CA GLY A 406 -11.49 43.87 -17.56
C GLY A 406 -11.65 43.56 -16.06
N GLY A 407 -11.70 42.28 -15.69
CA GLY A 407 -11.98 41.81 -14.33
C GLY A 407 -12.78 40.53 -14.34
#